data_AF-A0A8S2T809-F1
#
_entry.id   AF-A0A8S2T809-F1
#
_cell.length_a   1.000
_cell.length_b   1.000
_cell.length_c   1.000
_cell.angle_alpha   90.00
_cell.angle_beta   90.00
_cell.angle_gamma   90.00
#
_symmetry.space_group_name_H-M   'P 1'
#
loop_
_entity.id
_entity.type
_entity.pdbx_description
1 polymer ?
#
loop_
_entity_poly.entity_id
_entity_poly.type
_entity_poly.pdbx_seq_one_letter_code
_entity_poly.pdbx_strand_id
1 'polypeptide(L)'
;CYEYNETKACELILRQISLFGNITIAQVAVSAKSKNFLLTACFGQVMSGAWYDKLDEINRNAVEMPMLTIGLLSFGVLAPFYIVYRNQN
;
A
#
# COMPACT_ATOMS: atom_id res chain seq x y z
N CYS A 1 -13.02 -7.65 -24.21
CA CYS A 1 -13.33 -7.17 -22.84
C CYS A 1 -12.63 -5.85 -22.55
N TYR A 2 -11.29 -5.82 -22.62
CA TYR A 2 -10.50 -4.61 -22.38
C TYR A 2 -10.91 -3.42 -23.27
N GLU A 3 -11.06 -3.65 -24.57
CA GLU A 3 -11.49 -2.60 -25.54
C GLU A 3 -12.87 -2.00 -25.27
N TYR A 4 -13.74 -2.71 -24.55
CA TYR A 4 -15.10 -2.26 -24.26
C TYR A 4 -15.18 -1.50 -22.92
N ASN A 5 -14.47 -1.99 -21.91
CA ASN A 5 -14.35 -1.33 -20.61
C ASN A 5 -13.08 -1.80 -19.90
N GLU A 6 -12.04 -0.96 -19.97
CA GLU A 6 -10.74 -1.24 -19.38
C GLU A 6 -10.81 -1.51 -17.88
N THR A 7 -11.46 -0.62 -17.13
CA THR A 7 -11.55 -0.70 -15.66
C THR A 7 -12.19 -2.01 -15.20
N LYS A 8 -13.35 -2.36 -15.77
CA LYS A 8 -14.05 -3.61 -15.42
C LYS A 8 -13.31 -4.85 -15.90
N ALA A 9 -12.62 -4.77 -17.04
CA ALA A 9 -11.81 -5.88 -17.53
C ALA A 9 -10.63 -6.19 -16.61
N CYS A 10 -9.97 -5.16 -16.08
CA CYS A 10 -8.87 -5.35 -15.13
C CYS A 10 -9.38 -5.83 -13.77
N GLU A 11 -10.53 -5.35 -13.30
CA GLU A 11 -11.19 -5.85 -12.09
C GLU A 11 -11.52 -7.35 -12.17
N LEU A 12 -11.89 -7.82 -13.36
CA LEU A 12 -12.19 -9.23 -13.61
C LEU A 12 -11.01 -10.16 -13.31
N ILE A 13 -9.77 -9.68 -13.43
CA ILE A 13 -8.55 -10.46 -13.17
C ILE A 13 -8.35 -10.71 -11.67
N LEU A 14 -8.76 -9.74 -10.85
CA LEU A 14 -8.68 -9.79 -9.38
C LEU A 14 -9.82 -10.59 -8.75
N ARG A 15 -10.88 -10.85 -9.50
CA ARG A 15 -12.04 -11.58 -9.02
C ARG A 15 -11.64 -13.01 -8.59
N GLN A 16 -12.10 -13.38 -7.39
CA GLN A 16 -12.01 -14.75 -6.91
C GLN A 16 -13.12 -15.60 -7.54
N ILE A 17 -12.75 -16.79 -8.01
CA ILE A 17 -13.68 -17.74 -8.60
C ILE A 17 -13.92 -18.88 -7.61
N SER A 18 -15.13 -18.91 -7.04
CA SER A 18 -15.51 -19.90 -6.02
C SER A 18 -15.44 -21.35 -6.52
N LEU A 19 -15.77 -21.57 -7.79
CA LEU A 19 -15.69 -22.88 -8.45
C LEU A 19 -14.28 -23.50 -8.43
N PHE A 20 -13.23 -22.68 -8.30
CA PHE A 20 -11.85 -23.14 -8.26
C PHE A 20 -11.20 -22.96 -6.88
N GLY A 21 -12.01 -22.90 -5.81
CA GLY A 21 -11.50 -22.76 -4.44
C GLY A 21 -11.12 -21.33 -4.07
N ASN A 22 -11.85 -20.34 -4.57
CA ASN A 22 -11.64 -18.91 -4.32
C ASN A 22 -10.28 -18.37 -4.80
N ILE A 23 -9.70 -18.98 -5.83
CA ILE A 23 -8.48 -18.49 -6.46
C ILE A 23 -8.79 -17.41 -7.50
N THR A 24 -7.84 -16.51 -7.73
CA THR A 24 -7.94 -15.50 -8.78
C THR A 24 -7.39 -16.00 -10.11
N ILE A 25 -7.86 -15.42 -11.22
CA ILE A 25 -7.35 -15.75 -12.56
C ILE A 25 -5.86 -15.43 -12.66
N ALA A 26 -5.41 -14.35 -12.00
CA ALA A 26 -4.00 -13.99 -11.90
C ALA A 26 -3.15 -15.14 -11.32
N GLN A 27 -3.59 -15.77 -10.22
CA GLN A 27 -2.88 -16.89 -9.60
C GLN A 27 -2.77 -18.08 -10.55
N VAL A 28 -3.87 -18.44 -11.22
CA VAL A 28 -3.88 -19.53 -12.20
C VAL A 28 -2.91 -19.25 -13.36
N ALA A 29 -2.93 -18.03 -13.89
CA ALA A 29 -2.05 -17.64 -15.00
C ALA A 29 -0.56 -17.66 -14.63
N VAL A 30 -0.23 -17.27 -13.39
CA VAL A 30 1.13 -17.37 -12.85
C VAL A 30 1.56 -18.83 -12.68
N SER A 31 0.71 -19.68 -12.09
CA SER A 31 0.99 -21.11 -11.94
C SER A 31 1.17 -21.82 -13.28
N ALA A 32 0.39 -21.43 -14.29
CA ALA A 32 0.49 -21.94 -15.66
C ALA A 32 1.66 -21.35 -16.47
N LYS A 33 2.45 -20.41 -15.90
CA LYS A 33 3.52 -19.68 -16.59
C LYS A 33 3.07 -19.05 -17.92
N SER A 34 1.83 -18.57 -17.97
CA SER A 34 1.23 -18.02 -19.19
C SER A 34 1.78 -16.62 -19.47
N LYS A 35 2.94 -16.55 -20.15
CA LYS A 35 3.62 -15.28 -20.47
C LYS A 35 2.72 -14.29 -21.21
N ASN A 36 1.90 -14.78 -22.15
CA ASN A 36 1.00 -13.94 -22.92
C ASN A 36 -0.04 -13.23 -22.06
N PHE A 37 -0.52 -13.88 -20.98
CA PHE A 37 -1.45 -13.25 -20.04
C PHE A 37 -0.74 -12.26 -19.13
N LEU A 38 0.46 -12.61 -18.63
CA LEU A 38 1.24 -11.73 -17.75
C LEU A 38 1.69 -10.43 -18.44
N LEU A 39 1.86 -10.44 -19.76
CA LEU A 39 2.24 -9.27 -20.56
C LEU A 39 1.06 -8.37 -20.93
N THR A 40 -0.18 -8.69 -20.53
CA THR A 40 -1.32 -7.82 -20.81
C THR A 40 -1.29 -6.54 -19.97
N ALA A 41 -1.75 -5.44 -20.55
CA ALA A 41 -1.77 -4.12 -19.90
C ALA A 41 -2.51 -4.13 -18.56
N CYS A 42 -3.66 -4.81 -18.47
CA CYS A 42 -4.40 -4.94 -17.20
C CYS A 42 -3.59 -5.64 -16.11
N PHE A 43 -2.87 -6.71 -16.44
CA PHE A 43 -2.07 -7.42 -15.43
C PHE A 43 -0.95 -6.52 -14.91
N GLY A 44 -0.29 -5.78 -15.81
CA GLY A 44 0.73 -4.79 -15.44
C GLY A 44 0.17 -3.67 -14.57
N GLN A 45 -1.01 -3.12 -14.90
CA GLN A 45 -1.67 -2.08 -14.12
C GLN A 45 -2.02 -2.56 -12.71
N VAL A 46 -2.62 -3.74 -12.59
CA VAL A 46 -2.98 -4.33 -11.28
C VAL A 46 -1.74 -4.56 -10.42
N MET A 47 -0.68 -5.13 -11.00
CA MET A 47 0.58 -5.35 -10.27
C MET A 47 1.26 -4.04 -9.87
N SER A 48 1.22 -3.03 -10.74
CA SER A 48 1.78 -1.71 -10.44
C SER A 48 1.02 -1.05 -9.28
N GLY A 49 -0.32 -1.08 -9.29
CA GLY A 49 -1.13 -0.59 -8.16
C GLY A 49 -0.78 -1.29 -6.86
N ALA A 50 -0.78 -2.62 -6.84
CA ALA A 50 -0.43 -3.39 -5.65
C ALA A 50 1.02 -3.14 -5.16
N TRP A 51 1.94 -2.83 -6.08
CA TRP A 51 3.32 -2.48 -5.73
C TRP A 51 3.42 -1.09 -5.12
N TYR A 52 2.76 -0.08 -5.71
CA TYR A 52 2.76 1.28 -5.20
C TYR A 52 2.06 1.40 -3.85
N ASP A 53 0.97 0.65 -3.61
CA ASP A 53 0.31 0.62 -2.30
C ASP A 53 1.26 0.15 -1.19
N LYS A 54 2.08 -0.87 -1.47
CA LYS A 54 3.10 -1.34 -0.52
C LYS A 54 4.23 -0.34 -0.32
N LEU A 55 4.67 0.32 -1.39
CA LEU A 55 5.68 1.39 -1.29
C LEU A 55 5.18 2.54 -0.43
N ASP A 56 3.92 2.94 -0.59
CA ASP A 56 3.30 4.01 0.17
C ASP A 56 3.11 3.63 1.64
N GLU A 57 2.75 2.38 1.93
CA GLU A 57 2.75 1.83 3.30
C GLU A 57 4.15 1.89 3.95
N ILE A 58 5.19 1.47 3.24
CA ILE A 58 6.58 1.54 3.72
C ILE A 58 6.98 3.00 3.96
N ASN A 59 6.63 3.90 3.05
CA ASN A 59 6.97 5.33 3.15
C ASN A 59 6.24 6.00 4.32
N ARG A 60 4.94 5.72 4.52
CA ARG A 60 4.18 6.20 5.69
C ARG A 60 4.81 5.72 7.00
N ASN A 61 5.10 4.42 7.11
CA ASN A 61 5.72 3.84 8.30
C ASN A 61 7.12 4.43 8.58
N ALA A 62 7.87 4.77 7.52
CA ALA A 62 9.17 5.42 7.63
C ALA A 62 9.10 6.88 8.07
N VAL A 63 8.00 7.59 7.78
CA VAL A 63 7.82 9.01 8.13
C VAL A 63 7.15 9.19 9.49
N GLU A 64 6.26 8.29 9.91
CA GLU A 64 5.55 8.41 11.19
C GLU A 64 6.46 8.18 12.41
N MET A 65 7.39 7.23 12.35
CA MET A 65 8.36 6.96 13.42
C MET A 65 9.27 8.16 13.76
N PRO A 66 9.92 8.85 12.80
CA PRO A 66 10.71 10.04 13.10
C PRO A 66 9.84 11.23 13.54
N MET A 67 8.60 11.35 13.05
CA MET A 67 7.71 12.45 13.45
C MET A 67 7.26 12.34 14.91
N LEU A 68 6.93 11.13 15.38
CA LEU A 68 6.60 10.86 16.78
C LEU A 68 7.79 11.12 17.73
N THR A 69 8.99 10.75 17.32
CA THR A 69 10.21 10.98 18.14
C THR A 69 10.59 12.45 18.21
N ILE A 70 10.44 13.23 17.13
CA ILE A 70 10.66 14.69 17.15
C ILE A 70 9.62 15.40 18.03
N GLY A 71 8.36 14.95 18.00
CA GLY A 71 7.31 15.47 18.89
C GLY A 71 7.60 15.23 20.37
N LEU A 72 8.02 14.02 20.74
CA LEU A 72 8.38 13.68 22.12
C LEU A 72 9.61 14.45 22.62
N LEU A 73 10.62 14.65 21.76
CA LEU A 73 11.81 15.42 22.13
C LEU A 73 11.49 16.91 22.30
N SER A 74 10.66 17.51 21.45
CA SER A 74 10.32 18.93 21.56
C SER A 74 9.46 19.25 22.79
N PHE A 75 8.45 18.43 23.09
CA PHE A 75 7.65 18.61 24.31
C PHE A 75 8.40 18.20 25.60
N GLY A 76 9.22 17.15 25.55
CA GLY A 76 9.99 16.68 26.70
C GLY A 76 11.11 17.64 27.12
N VAL A 77 11.76 18.31 26.16
CA VAL A 77 12.84 19.28 26.45
C VAL A 77 12.30 20.62 26.94
N LEU A 78 11.09 21.04 26.53
CA LEU A 78 10.49 22.30 26.99
C LEU A 78 9.81 22.21 28.37
N ALA A 79 9.44 21.01 28.82
CA ALA A 79 8.84 20.79 30.14
C ALA A 79 9.68 21.33 31.32
N PRO A 80 11.01 21.09 31.42
CA PRO A 80 11.81 21.64 32.52
C PRO A 80 11.91 23.18 32.49
N PHE A 81 11.94 23.81 31.31
CA PHE A 81 11.93 25.27 31.20
C PHE A 81 10.61 25.89 31.71
N TYR A 82 9.48 25.25 31.39
CA TYR A 82 8.16 25.68 31.89
C TYR A 82 8.04 25.52 33.41
N ILE A 83 8.56 24.42 33.97
CA ILE A 83 8.55 24.18 35.42
C ILE A 83 9.40 25.25 36.14
N VAL A 84 10.58 25.57 35.61
CA VAL A 84 11.45 26.62 36.18
C VAL A 84 10.80 28.00 36.10
N TYR A 85 10.18 28.35 34.97
CA TYR A 85 9.46 29.62 34.82
C TYR A 85 8.29 29.75 35.80
N ARG A 86 7.50 28.69 35.98
CA ARG A 86 6.38 28.68 36.93
C ARG A 86 6.82 28.82 38.38
N ASN A 87 8.00 28.30 38.75
CA ASN A 87 8.46 28.31 40.14
C ASN A 87 9.09 29.65 40.55
N GLN A 88 9.33 30.56 39.60
CA GLN A 88 9.88 31.91 39.84
C GLN A 88 8.82 33.01 39.95
N ASN A 89 7.56 32.71 39.60
CA ASN A 89 6.39 33.59 39.73
C ASN A 89 5.45 33.07 40.82
#